data_AF-A0A0B3AGZ1-F1
#
_entry.id   AF-A0A0B3AGZ1-F1
#
_cell.length_a   1.000
_cell.length_b   1.000
_cell.length_c   1.000
_cell.angle_alpha   90.00
_cell.angle_beta   90.00
_cell.angle_gamma   90.00
#
_symmetry.space_group_name_H-M   'P 1'
#
loop_
_entity.id
_entity.type
_entity.pdbx_description
1 polymer ?
#
loop_
_entity_poly.entity_id
_entity_poly.type
_entity_poly.pdbx_seq_one_letter_code
_entity_poly.pdbx_strand_id
1 'polypeptide(L)'
;MKVDIKSENYNKFLKRKELEVTIEHPEEATPSTAALQQVVAKQTGAPADKTEIKEIFSALGAATSKGLVFVWDEKTVKDLSKKEEAPAAAEPAPPQPAE
;
A
#
# COMPACT_ATOMS: atom_id res chain seq x y z
N MET A 1 -7.50 4.31 -7.62
CA MET A 1 -7.38 3.78 -6.24
C MET A 1 -8.07 4.69 -5.21
N LYS A 2 -8.95 4.15 -4.36
CA LYS A 2 -9.57 4.82 -3.20
C LYS A 2 -9.17 4.06 -1.93
N VAL A 3 -8.76 4.76 -0.88
CA VAL A 3 -8.36 4.14 0.40
C VAL A 3 -9.27 4.64 1.49
N ASP A 4 -9.94 3.71 2.17
CA ASP A 4 -10.86 3.95 3.27
C ASP A 4 -10.26 3.37 4.55
N ILE A 5 -10.21 4.15 5.63
CA ILE A 5 -9.70 3.67 6.92
C ILE A 5 -10.87 3.05 7.68
N LYS A 6 -10.84 1.73 7.85
CA LYS A 6 -11.95 0.98 8.46
C LYS A 6 -11.81 0.85 9.97
N SER A 7 -10.58 0.81 10.47
CA SER A 7 -10.31 0.75 11.91
C SER A 7 -8.96 1.34 12.28
N GLU A 8 -8.94 1.98 13.45
CA GLU A 8 -7.75 2.53 14.07
C GLU A 8 -7.66 2.00 15.50
N ASN A 9 -6.61 1.24 15.79
CA ASN A 9 -6.34 0.72 17.12
C ASN A 9 -4.99 1.24 17.61
N TYR A 10 -4.96 2.03 18.68
CA TYR A 10 -3.70 2.50 19.24
C TYR A 10 -3.19 1.57 20.33
N ASN A 11 -2.06 0.91 20.06
CA ASN A 11 -1.46 -0.05 20.97
C ASN A 11 -0.41 0.64 21.85
N LYS A 12 -0.83 1.05 23.06
CA LYS A 12 0.03 1.77 24.03
C LYS A 12 1.28 0.96 24.44
N PHE A 13 1.19 -0.36 24.44
CA PHE A 13 2.29 -1.24 24.86
C PHE A 13 3.41 -1.29 23.82
N LEU A 14 3.04 -1.33 22.54
CA LEU A 14 3.97 -1.39 21.42
C LEU A 14 4.29 -0.02 20.82
N LYS A 15 3.72 1.06 21.39
CA LYS A 15 3.84 2.45 20.93
C LYS A 15 3.68 2.54 19.41
N ARG A 16 2.59 1.94 18.92
CA ARG A 16 2.22 1.94 17.51
C ARG A 16 0.72 2.01 17.35
N LYS A 17 0.28 2.64 16.26
CA LYS A 17 -1.10 2.67 15.80
C LYS A 17 -1.28 1.62 14.72
N GLU A 18 -2.23 0.73 14.90
CA GLU A 18 -2.60 -0.31 13.96
C GLU A 18 -3.82 0.20 13.19
N LEU A 19 -3.66 0.41 11.89
CA LEU A 19 -4.70 0.87 11.00
C LEU A 19 -5.07 -0.25 10.04
N GLU A 20 -6.35 -0.59 9.99
CA GLU A 20 -6.93 -1.38 8.92
C GLU A 20 -7.49 -0.45 7.85
N VAL A 21 -6.97 -0.58 6.65
CA VAL A 21 -7.41 0.17 5.48
C VAL A 21 -8.04 -0.76 4.46
N THR A 22 -9.07 -0.29 3.78
CA THR A 22 -9.68 -0.95 2.64
C THR A 22 -9.30 -0.15 1.41
N ILE A 23 -8.77 -0.81 0.39
CA ILE A 23 -8.30 -0.17 -0.83
C ILE A 23 -9.17 -0.66 -1.98
N GLU A 24 -9.89 0.25 -2.61
CA GLU A 24 -10.66 -0.02 -3.82
C GLU A 24 -9.84 0.38 -5.05
N HIS A 25 -9.64 -0.57 -5.96
CA HIS A 25 -8.97 -0.38 -7.25
C HIS A 25 -9.81 -1.10 -8.32
N PRO A 26 -10.96 -0.52 -8.72
CA PRO A 26 -11.71 -1.03 -9.84
C PRO A 26 -10.86 -0.89 -11.11
N GLU A 27 -10.61 -2.02 -11.78
CA GLU A 27 -9.99 -2.11 -13.12
C GLU A 27 -8.49 -1.73 -13.20
N GLU A 28 -7.85 -1.43 -12.08
CA GLU A 28 -6.43 -1.08 -11.99
C GLU A 28 -5.61 -2.23 -11.38
N ALA A 29 -4.33 -2.33 -11.74
CA ALA A 29 -3.43 -3.31 -11.12
C ALA A 29 -3.39 -3.15 -9.59
N THR A 30 -3.19 -4.26 -8.87
CA THR A 30 -3.04 -4.23 -7.41
C THR A 30 -1.94 -3.21 -7.06
N PRO A 31 -2.26 -2.18 -6.25
CA PRO A 31 -1.36 -1.07 -6.04
C PRO A 31 -0.07 -1.53 -5.36
N SER A 32 1.07 -1.02 -5.82
CA SER A 32 2.36 -1.25 -5.18
C SER A 32 2.33 -0.84 -3.70
N THR A 33 3.06 -1.59 -2.87
CA THR A 33 3.22 -1.30 -1.44
C THR A 33 3.76 0.11 -1.20
N ALA A 34 4.65 0.62 -2.05
CA ALA A 34 5.17 1.99 -1.99
C ALA A 34 4.08 3.06 -2.19
N ALA A 35 3.27 2.94 -3.24
CA ALA A 35 2.16 3.86 -3.51
C ALA A 35 1.14 3.85 -2.36
N LEU A 36 0.84 2.66 -1.84
CA LEU A 36 -0.06 2.49 -0.69
C LEU A 36 0.50 3.17 0.57
N GLN A 37 1.80 3.07 0.80
CA GLN A 37 2.47 3.64 1.96
C GLN A 37 2.37 5.16 1.94
N GLN A 38 2.61 5.80 0.78
CA GLN A 38 2.45 7.24 0.64
C GLN A 38 1.01 7.72 0.83
N VAL A 39 0.03 7.01 0.26
CA VAL A 39 -1.38 7.39 0.38
C VAL A 39 -1.84 7.28 1.84
N VAL A 40 -1.49 6.19 2.52
CA VAL A 40 -1.86 5.99 3.93
C VAL A 40 -1.12 6.98 4.83
N ALA A 41 0.18 7.24 4.61
CA ALA A 41 0.96 8.23 5.33
C ALA A 41 0.34 9.63 5.21
N LYS A 42 -0.06 10.04 3.99
CA LYS A 42 -0.76 11.31 3.75
C LYS A 42 -2.12 11.37 4.47
N GLN A 43 -2.90 10.29 4.48
CA GLN A 43 -4.19 10.25 5.19
C GLN A 43 -4.04 10.29 6.70
N THR A 44 -3.06 9.58 7.25
CA THR A 44 -2.84 9.54 8.71
C THR A 44 -2.03 10.73 9.23
N GLY A 45 -1.42 11.52 8.34
CA GLY A 45 -0.51 12.61 8.71
C GLY A 45 0.81 12.12 9.30
N ALA A 46 1.10 10.81 9.20
CA ALA A 46 2.34 10.21 9.69
C ALA A 46 3.41 10.22 8.58
N PRO A 47 4.70 10.33 8.91
CA PRO A 47 5.76 10.23 7.93
C PRO A 47 5.85 8.78 7.38
N ALA A 48 6.23 8.65 6.11
CA ALA A 48 6.37 7.34 5.47
C ALA A 48 7.44 6.48 6.17
N ASP A 49 8.50 7.11 6.69
CA ASP A 49 9.53 6.48 7.53
C ASP A 49 9.02 5.97 8.90
N LYS A 50 7.77 6.22 9.27
CA LYS A 50 7.12 5.64 10.47
C LYS A 50 5.92 4.77 10.14
N THR A 51 5.53 4.73 8.86
CA THR A 51 4.36 4.00 8.38
C THR A 51 4.82 2.68 7.79
N GLU A 52 4.59 1.57 8.48
CA GLU A 52 4.92 0.21 8.02
C GLU A 52 3.68 -0.46 7.42
N ILE A 53 3.76 -0.90 6.18
CA ILE A 53 2.72 -1.79 5.64
C ILE A 53 3.08 -3.21 6.05
N LYS A 54 2.23 -3.81 6.88
CA LYS A 54 2.44 -5.18 7.33
C LYS A 54 2.01 -6.18 6.28
N GLU A 55 0.80 -6.02 5.76
CA GLU A 55 0.25 -6.93 4.77
C GLU A 55 -0.81 -6.23 3.92
N ILE A 56 -0.92 -6.64 2.67
CA ILE A 56 -2.01 -6.28 1.78
C ILE A 56 -2.64 -7.58 1.32
N PHE A 57 -3.88 -7.80 1.75
CA PHE A 57 -4.68 -8.95 1.38
C PHE A 57 -5.67 -8.55 0.29
N SER A 58 -5.44 -9.00 -0.94
CA SER A 58 -6.40 -8.88 -2.04
C SER A 58 -7.10 -10.22 -2.25
N ALA A 59 -8.43 -10.21 -2.29
CA ALA A 59 -9.17 -11.41 -2.68
C ALA A 59 -9.13 -11.57 -4.22
N LEU A 60 -8.97 -12.80 -4.69
CA LEU A 60 -8.85 -13.10 -6.11
C LEU A 60 -10.17 -12.78 -6.84
N GLY A 61 -10.11 -11.90 -7.84
CA GLY A 61 -11.30 -11.40 -8.56
C GLY A 61 -12.07 -10.29 -7.85
N ALA A 62 -11.61 -9.80 -6.69
CA ALA A 62 -12.19 -8.63 -6.04
C ALA A 62 -11.45 -7.35 -6.46
N ALA A 63 -12.20 -6.30 -6.78
CA ALA A 63 -11.68 -4.94 -7.00
C ALA A 63 -11.27 -4.23 -5.68
N THR A 64 -11.11 -4.99 -4.60
CA THR A 64 -10.92 -4.47 -3.25
C THR A 64 -9.86 -5.29 -2.52
N SER A 65 -8.88 -4.59 -1.96
CA SER A 65 -7.88 -5.13 -1.05
C SER A 65 -8.10 -4.62 0.37
N LYS A 66 -7.61 -5.37 1.35
CA LYS A 66 -7.48 -4.93 2.74
C LYS A 66 -6.00 -4.77 3.04
N GLY A 67 -5.61 -3.64 3.60
CA GLY A 67 -4.25 -3.38 4.06
C GLY A 67 -4.20 -3.29 5.57
N LEU A 68 -3.18 -3.88 6.18
CA LEU A 68 -2.83 -3.68 7.58
C LEU A 68 -1.60 -2.79 7.66
N VAL A 69 -1.73 -1.62 8.29
CA VAL A 69 -0.69 -0.60 8.36
C VAL A 69 -0.39 -0.28 9.81
N PHE A 70 0.90 -0.23 10.17
CA PHE A 70 1.37 0.13 11.50
C PHE A 70 2.10 1.47 11.46
N VAL A 71 1.59 2.44 12.19
CA VAL A 71 2.25 3.73 12.39
C VAL A 71 2.99 3.68 13.72
N TRP A 72 4.31 3.68 13.66
CA TRP A 72 5.17 3.59 14.84
C TRP A 72 5.46 4.98 15.41
N ASP A 73 5.51 5.11 16.74
CA ASP A 73 5.81 6.39 17.38
C ASP A 73 7.33 6.63 17.44
N GLU A 74 8.07 5.63 17.92
CA GLU A 74 9.54 5.69 18.10
C GLU A 74 10.32 4.92 17.03
N LYS A 75 9.72 3.90 16.41
CA LYS A 75 10.43 3.04 15.47
C LYS A 75 10.40 3.64 14.06
N THR A 76 11.57 3.71 13.44
CA THR A 76 11.69 4.08 12.02
C THR A 76 11.64 2.81 11.17
N VAL A 77 10.80 2.84 10.15
CA VAL A 77 10.57 1.78 9.18
C VAL A 77 11.25 2.20 7.89
N LYS A 78 11.76 1.23 7.12
CA LYS A 78 12.27 1.54 5.77
C LYS A 78 11.13 2.02 4.90
N ASP A 79 11.23 3.27 4.44
CA ASP A 79 10.39 3.80 3.38
C ASP A 79 10.60 2.96 2.12
N LEU A 80 9.54 2.28 1.67
CA LEU A 80 9.56 1.47 0.46
C LEU A 80 9.43 2.34 -0.79
N SER A 81 8.93 3.58 -0.65
CA SER A 81 8.86 4.58 -1.73
C SER A 81 10.24 4.90 -2.32
N LYS A 82 11.30 4.94 -1.49
CA LYS A 82 12.69 5.12 -1.95
C LYS A 82 13.27 3.97 -2.76
N LYS A 83 12.59 2.82 -2.87
CA LYS A 83 13.06 1.66 -3.66
C LYS A 83 12.35 1.53 -5.00
N GLU A 84 11.36 2.36 -5.31
CA GLU A 84 10.58 2.30 -6.55
C GLU A 84 11.00 3.40 -7.55
N GLU A 85 12.31 3.58 -7.72
CA GLU A 85 12.85 3.95 -9.04
C GLU A 85 13.43 2.68 -9.67
N ALA A 86 12.64 2.16 -10.62
CA ALA A 86 12.94 1.19 -11.68
C ALA A 86 12.89 -0.34 -11.37
N PRO A 87 12.37 -1.15 -12.33
CA PRO A 87 11.93 -0.81 -13.68
C PRO A 87 10.44 -1.09 -13.95
N ALA A 88 9.76 -0.07 -14.47
CA ALA A 88 8.84 -0.27 -15.58
C ALA A 88 9.65 -0.80 -16.76
N ALA A 89 9.25 -1.94 -17.32
CA ALA A 89 9.41 -2.37 -18.73
C ALA A 89 9.49 -3.89 -18.81
N ALA A 90 8.35 -4.51 -19.12
CA ALA A 90 8.28 -5.62 -20.08
C ALA A 90 6.82 -5.83 -20.46
N GLU A 91 6.24 -4.87 -21.17
CA GLU A 91 5.41 -5.25 -22.30
C GLU A 91 6.34 -5.93 -23.32
N PRO A 92 6.07 -7.16 -23.77
CA PRO A 92 6.22 -7.46 -25.17
C PRO A 92 4.84 -7.27 -25.81
N ALA A 93 4.81 -6.30 -26.72
CA ALA A 93 3.70 -6.00 -27.62
C ALA A 93 3.05 -7.28 -28.21
N PRO A 94 1.74 -7.23 -28.54
CA PRO A 94 1.11 -8.34 -29.24
C PRO A 94 1.74 -8.49 -30.64
N PRO A 95 2.14 -9.68 -31.10
CA PRO A 95 2.33 -9.89 -32.53
C PRO A 95 0.93 -9.95 -33.15
N GLN A 96 0.51 -8.86 -33.79
CA GLN A 96 -0.54 -8.91 -34.81
C GLN A 96 0.07 -9.23 -36.20
N PRO A 97 -0.70 -9.81 -37.12
CA PRO A 97 -0.23 -10.79 -38.12
C PRO A 97 -0.06 -10.21 -39.54
N ALA A 98 0.81 -10.82 -40.35
CA ALA A 98 0.86 -10.86 -41.82
C ALA A 98 2.02 -11.81 -42.20
N GLU A 99 1.94 -12.78 -43.11
CA GLU A 99 1.30 -12.88 -44.43
C GLU A 99 1.03 -14.36 -44.76
#